data_AF-A0A395H8Z2-F1
#
_entry.id   AF-A0A395H8Z2-F1
#
_cell.length_a   1.000
_cell.length_b   1.000
_cell.length_c   1.000
_cell.angle_alpha   90.00
_cell.angle_beta   90.00
_cell.angle_gamma   90.00
#
_symmetry.space_group_name_H-M   'P 1'
#
loop_
_entity.id
_entity.type
_entity.pdbx_description
1 polymer ?
#
loop_
_entity_poly.entity_id
_entity_poly.type
_entity_poly.pdbx_seq_one_letter_code
_entity_poly.pdbx_strand_id
1 'polypeptide(L)'
;MAGQSGNITRQETVPNTAFPPPPVAGLFCSSTGNASCGDAERAHKFCEEFPLYRPVKPFDAMYSSVQRYDLCPSRSPEFCGNISVVDQGRWRGSTTNGNGDCLLTTNLPLYFSMKDSPFLTKTSKTIYFEVRLIDIRDGPATQSTDDSGFSVGFVAQPYPTWRFPGWERGSLGVFSDDGCRFVNDSWGGKSFTSKFTIGETVGLGMTFRLPMKAPSTPANEDEKVNVEVFFTRNRLGGDFDLYGALGLFGGVDFEVLFDPAVWLWTPQDRF
;
A
#
# COMPACT_ATOMS: atom_id res chain seq x y z
N MET A 1 24.44 -79.37 -17.71
CA MET A 1 23.85 -79.01 -19.01
C MET A 1 23.17 -77.65 -18.86
N ALA A 2 23.65 -76.67 -19.62
CA ALA A 2 23.09 -75.34 -19.96
C ALA A 2 22.51 -74.47 -18.81
N GLY A 3 22.93 -73.21 -18.57
CA GLY A 3 23.83 -72.32 -19.29
C GLY A 3 23.25 -70.90 -19.40
N GLN A 4 24.03 -69.90 -18.95
CA GLN A 4 24.08 -68.48 -19.38
C GLN A 4 22.83 -67.62 -19.10
N SER A 5 22.87 -66.32 -18.73
CA SER A 5 23.80 -65.18 -18.93
C SER A 5 23.48 -64.16 -17.81
N GLY A 6 24.29 -63.19 -17.37
CA GLY A 6 25.54 -62.59 -17.80
C GLY A 6 25.79 -61.39 -16.88
N ASN A 7 27.07 -61.09 -16.62
CA ASN A 7 27.59 -60.01 -15.78
C ASN A 7 27.10 -58.60 -16.19
N ILE A 8 27.14 -57.63 -15.26
CA ILE A 8 28.16 -56.55 -15.21
C ILE A 8 27.73 -55.45 -14.22
N THR A 9 28.68 -55.13 -13.36
CA THR A 9 28.83 -54.01 -12.42
C THR A 9 28.43 -52.63 -12.96
N ARG A 10 27.72 -51.83 -12.15
CA ARG A 10 27.92 -50.37 -12.09
C ARG A 10 27.63 -49.84 -10.68
N GLN A 11 28.68 -49.37 -10.02
CA GLN A 11 28.58 -48.37 -8.97
C GLN A 11 28.03 -47.09 -9.61
N GLU A 12 26.91 -46.59 -9.10
CA GLU A 12 26.56 -45.18 -9.24
C GLU A 12 26.54 -44.56 -7.84
N THR A 13 27.67 -43.95 -7.51
CA THR A 13 27.80 -42.85 -6.56
C THR A 13 26.68 -41.85 -6.79
N VAL A 14 25.77 -41.71 -5.83
CA VAL A 14 24.83 -40.59 -5.76
C VAL A 14 25.66 -39.34 -5.42
N PRO A 15 25.77 -38.35 -6.32
CA PRO A 15 26.42 -37.10 -5.97
C PRO A 15 25.49 -36.32 -5.05
N ASN A 16 26.06 -35.93 -3.91
CA ASN A 16 25.54 -34.98 -2.95
C ASN A 16 25.03 -33.73 -3.69
N THR A 17 23.74 -33.69 -4.01
CA THR A 17 23.05 -32.51 -4.55
C THR A 17 22.29 -31.91 -3.38
N ALA A 18 23.04 -31.23 -2.53
CA ALA A 18 22.47 -30.22 -1.64
C ALA A 18 21.83 -29.16 -2.54
N PHE A 19 20.52 -29.30 -2.77
CA PHE A 19 19.73 -28.23 -3.34
C PHE A 19 19.96 -26.99 -2.46
N PRO A 20 20.18 -25.80 -3.06
CA PRO A 20 20.13 -24.58 -2.27
C PRO A 20 18.80 -24.57 -1.52
N PRO A 21 18.77 -24.12 -0.24
CA PRO A 21 17.53 -24.04 0.49
C PRO A 21 16.51 -23.31 -0.39
N PRO A 22 15.26 -23.79 -0.46
CA PRO A 22 14.24 -23.12 -1.27
C PRO A 22 14.26 -21.63 -0.91
N PRO A 23 14.12 -20.73 -1.91
CA PRO A 23 14.01 -19.31 -1.63
C PRO A 23 12.97 -19.15 -0.53
N VAL A 24 13.31 -18.40 0.53
CA VAL A 24 12.43 -18.15 1.68
C VAL A 24 11.04 -17.91 1.12
N ALA A 25 10.10 -18.81 1.43
CA ALA A 25 8.74 -18.69 0.97
C ALA A 25 8.28 -17.29 1.34
N GLY A 26 8.01 -16.44 0.34
CA GLY A 26 7.26 -15.22 0.59
C GLY A 26 6.01 -15.63 1.36
N LEU A 27 5.65 -14.87 2.39
CA LEU A 27 4.38 -15.11 3.08
C LEU A 27 3.27 -14.99 2.02
N PHE A 28 2.82 -16.12 1.50
CA PHE A 28 1.75 -16.19 0.50
C PHE A 28 0.38 -15.84 1.10
N CYS A 29 0.33 -15.57 2.41
CA CYS A 29 -0.87 -15.17 3.12
C CYS A 29 -0.48 -14.15 4.21
N SER A 30 -1.12 -12.97 4.21
CA SER A 30 -1.31 -12.25 5.47
C SER A 30 -2.16 -13.13 6.38
N SER A 31 -1.90 -13.11 7.69
CA SER A 31 -2.58 -14.01 8.63
C SER A 31 -4.07 -13.72 8.76
N THR A 32 -4.53 -12.51 8.43
CA THR A 32 -5.84 -12.05 8.91
C THR A 32 -6.63 -11.20 7.90
N GLY A 33 -6.08 -10.88 6.72
CA GLY A 33 -6.68 -9.87 5.85
C GLY A 33 -6.75 -10.22 4.37
N ASN A 34 -6.89 -11.47 3.96
CA ASN A 34 -7.04 -11.75 2.53
C ASN A 34 -8.52 -11.61 2.15
N ALA A 35 -8.83 -10.67 1.26
CA ALA A 35 -10.17 -10.57 0.73
C ALA A 35 -10.60 -11.85 0.01
N SER A 36 -11.91 -12.09 -0.02
CA SER A 36 -12.48 -13.31 -0.60
C SER A 36 -12.04 -13.47 -2.07
N CYS A 37 -11.89 -14.72 -2.53
CA CYS A 37 -11.54 -15.01 -3.92
C CYS A 37 -12.52 -14.35 -4.92
N GLY A 38 -13.80 -14.29 -4.56
CA GLY A 38 -14.82 -13.60 -5.35
C GLY A 38 -14.64 -12.08 -5.39
N ASP A 39 -14.22 -11.45 -4.30
CA ASP A 39 -13.96 -10.01 -4.27
C ASP A 39 -12.68 -9.63 -5.02
N ALA A 40 -11.66 -10.50 -5.00
CA ALA A 40 -10.46 -10.33 -5.81
C ALA A 40 -10.79 -10.38 -7.31
N GLU A 41 -11.57 -11.38 -7.75
CA GLU A 41 -11.98 -11.49 -9.15
C GLU A 41 -12.85 -10.30 -9.59
N ARG A 42 -13.78 -9.85 -8.74
CA ARG A 42 -14.56 -8.62 -8.98
C ARG A 42 -13.68 -7.38 -9.10
N ALA A 43 -12.65 -7.27 -8.26
CA ALA A 43 -11.72 -6.16 -8.28
C ALA A 43 -10.88 -6.16 -9.58
N HIS A 44 -10.41 -7.32 -10.04
CA HIS A 44 -9.70 -7.43 -11.31
C HIS A 44 -10.58 -7.00 -12.48
N LYS A 45 -11.83 -7.47 -12.56
CA LYS A 45 -12.80 -7.03 -13.59
C LYS A 45 -13.04 -5.52 -13.56
N PHE A 46 -13.22 -4.95 -12.36
CA PHE A 46 -13.34 -3.49 -12.20
C PHE A 46 -12.11 -2.75 -12.73
N CYS A 47 -10.91 -3.25 -12.42
CA CYS A 47 -9.65 -2.63 -12.86
C CYS A 47 -9.47 -2.64 -14.38
N GLU A 48 -9.97 -3.68 -15.05
CA GLU A 48 -9.98 -3.82 -16.51
C GLU A 48 -10.99 -2.86 -17.16
N GLU A 49 -12.19 -2.75 -16.59
CA GLU A 49 -13.27 -1.93 -17.13
C GLU A 49 -13.01 -0.42 -16.93
N PHE A 50 -12.43 -0.04 -15.79
CA PHE A 50 -12.21 1.36 -15.41
C PHE A 50 -10.72 1.66 -15.32
N PRO A 51 -10.01 2.03 -16.40
CA PRO A 51 -8.58 2.36 -16.32
C PRO A 51 -8.29 3.58 -15.43
N LEU A 52 -7.07 3.66 -14.90
CA LEU A 52 -6.62 4.80 -14.07
C LEU A 52 -6.84 6.13 -14.78
N TYR A 53 -7.31 7.14 -14.04
CA TYR A 53 -7.48 8.47 -14.55
C TYR A 53 -6.14 9.02 -15.03
N ARG A 54 -6.16 9.62 -16.22
CA ARG A 54 -5.00 10.32 -16.73
C ARG A 54 -4.78 11.58 -15.90
N PRO A 55 -3.52 11.90 -15.54
CA PRO A 55 -3.25 13.12 -14.82
C PRO A 55 -3.72 14.36 -15.58
N VAL A 56 -4.36 15.27 -14.85
CA VAL A 56 -4.82 16.56 -15.37
C VAL A 56 -4.20 17.67 -14.52
N LYS A 57 -3.87 18.79 -15.15
CA LYS A 57 -3.36 19.95 -14.42
C LYS A 57 -4.43 20.43 -13.42
N PRO A 58 -4.14 20.49 -12.11
CA PRO A 58 -5.12 20.93 -11.13
C PRO A 58 -5.40 22.43 -11.25
N PHE A 59 -6.61 22.84 -10.88
CA PHE A 59 -6.91 24.25 -10.66
C PHE A 59 -6.08 24.80 -9.49
N ASP A 60 -5.68 26.07 -9.57
CA ASP A 60 -4.80 26.64 -8.55
C ASP A 60 -5.44 26.68 -7.17
N ALA A 61 -6.74 26.97 -7.07
CA ALA A 61 -7.47 26.95 -5.80
C ALA A 61 -7.43 25.55 -5.14
N MET A 62 -7.63 24.50 -5.93
CA MET A 62 -7.56 23.11 -5.48
C MET A 62 -6.15 22.76 -4.99
N TYR A 63 -5.13 23.08 -5.78
CA TYR A 63 -3.75 22.85 -5.39
C TYR A 63 -3.37 23.61 -4.12
N SER A 64 -3.82 24.86 -3.97
CA SER A 64 -3.60 25.67 -2.76
C SER A 64 -4.28 25.09 -1.52
N SER A 65 -5.45 24.47 -1.64
CA SER A 65 -6.07 23.75 -0.51
C SER A 65 -5.20 22.57 -0.06
N VAL A 66 -4.68 21.79 -1.00
CA VAL A 66 -3.77 20.68 -0.67
C VAL A 66 -2.48 21.17 0.00
N GLN A 67 -1.88 22.28 -0.48
CA GLN A 67 -0.68 22.85 0.17
C GLN A 67 -0.95 23.36 1.60
N ARG A 68 -2.21 23.66 1.92
CA ARG A 68 -2.62 24.04 3.28
C ARG A 68 -3.12 22.85 4.09
N TYR A 69 -3.08 21.62 3.58
CA TYR A 69 -3.64 20.43 4.27
C TYR A 69 -5.16 20.54 4.53
N ASP A 70 -5.85 21.36 3.73
CA ASP A 70 -7.31 21.50 3.73
C ASP A 70 -7.93 20.36 2.91
N LEU A 71 -7.87 19.16 3.50
CA LEU A 71 -8.33 17.90 2.94
C LEU A 71 -9.50 17.38 3.75
N CYS A 72 -10.46 16.78 3.06
CA CYS A 72 -11.62 16.14 3.65
C CYS A 72 -11.64 14.64 3.36
N PRO A 73 -12.20 13.82 4.27
CA PRO A 73 -12.40 12.41 4.03
C PRO A 73 -13.49 12.17 2.98
N SER A 74 -13.18 11.34 1.99
CA SER A 74 -14.12 10.80 1.01
C SER A 74 -14.49 9.37 1.40
N ARG A 75 -15.77 9.19 1.78
CA ARG A 75 -16.32 7.91 2.26
C ARG A 75 -16.74 7.03 1.08
N SER A 76 -16.41 5.75 1.16
CA SER A 76 -17.02 4.77 0.28
C SER A 76 -18.44 4.38 0.71
N PRO A 77 -19.26 3.83 -0.20
CA PRO A 77 -20.59 3.32 0.14
C PRO A 77 -20.57 2.22 1.20
N GLU A 78 -19.49 1.44 1.28
CA GLU A 78 -19.33 0.32 2.21
C GLU A 78 -18.95 0.76 3.63
N PHE A 79 -18.53 2.02 3.81
CA PHE A 79 -18.11 2.54 5.11
C PHE A 79 -19.31 2.67 6.07
N CYS A 80 -19.41 1.76 7.04
CA CYS A 80 -20.37 1.86 8.15
C CYS A 80 -19.68 2.42 9.40
N GLY A 81 -19.90 3.70 9.67
CA GLY A 81 -19.19 4.37 10.75
C GLY A 81 -19.44 5.87 10.84
N ASN A 82 -18.68 6.54 11.71
CA ASN A 82 -18.65 8.00 11.79
C ASN A 82 -17.25 8.51 11.44
N ILE A 83 -17.18 9.66 10.77
CA ILE A 83 -15.92 10.36 10.52
C ILE A 83 -16.16 11.87 10.54
N SER A 84 -15.25 12.57 11.19
CA SER A 84 -15.30 14.01 11.37
C SER A 84 -13.92 14.63 11.17
N VAL A 85 -13.91 15.82 10.57
CA VAL A 85 -12.72 16.68 10.53
C VAL A 85 -12.68 17.42 11.86
N VAL A 86 -11.67 17.13 12.69
CA VAL A 86 -11.48 17.72 14.02
C VAL A 86 -10.81 19.08 13.90
N ASP A 87 -9.83 19.18 13.00
CA ASP A 87 -9.12 20.40 12.66
C ASP A 87 -8.62 20.28 11.20
N GLN A 88 -8.07 21.37 10.66
CA GLN A 88 -7.44 21.37 9.34
C GLN A 88 -6.33 20.31 9.27
N GLY A 89 -6.47 19.36 8.34
CA GLY A 89 -5.53 18.24 8.22
C GLY A 89 -5.64 17.18 9.33
N ARG A 90 -6.62 17.25 10.24
CA ARG A 90 -6.80 16.26 11.32
C ARG A 90 -8.19 15.67 11.34
N TRP A 91 -8.28 14.35 11.19
CA TRP A 91 -9.56 13.65 11.15
C TRP A 91 -9.64 12.60 12.25
N ARG A 92 -10.87 12.34 12.72
CA ARG A 92 -11.16 11.24 13.64
C ARG A 92 -12.34 10.44 13.12
N GLY A 93 -12.19 9.12 13.10
CA GLY A 93 -13.21 8.22 12.60
C GLY A 93 -13.30 6.92 13.39
N SER A 94 -14.42 6.24 13.20
CA SER A 94 -14.71 4.93 13.76
C SER A 94 -15.61 4.12 12.81
N THR A 95 -15.40 2.81 12.73
CA THR A 95 -16.31 1.87 12.05
C THR A 95 -17.09 1.03 13.06
N THR A 96 -18.28 0.58 12.66
CA THR A 96 -19.11 -0.33 13.45
C THR A 96 -18.52 -1.75 13.43
N ASN A 97 -18.82 -2.53 14.47
CA ASN A 97 -18.42 -3.94 14.51
C ASN A 97 -19.00 -4.70 13.30
N GLY A 98 -18.22 -5.63 12.75
CA GLY A 98 -18.61 -6.40 11.58
C GLY A 98 -18.73 -5.61 10.27
N ASN A 99 -18.17 -4.40 10.19
CA ASN A 99 -18.04 -3.67 8.92
C ASN A 99 -17.24 -4.51 7.91
N GLY A 100 -17.71 -4.58 6.67
CA GLY A 100 -16.97 -5.23 5.59
C GLY A 100 -15.73 -4.43 5.17
N ASP A 101 -14.98 -4.96 4.20
CA ASP A 101 -13.85 -4.22 3.62
C ASP A 101 -14.33 -2.90 3.02
N CYS A 102 -13.72 -1.79 3.45
CA CYS A 102 -14.01 -0.48 2.90
C CYS A 102 -12.75 0.39 2.79
N LEU A 103 -12.81 1.36 1.89
CA LEU A 103 -11.74 2.30 1.61
C LEU A 103 -12.19 3.72 1.93
N LEU A 104 -11.39 4.40 2.75
CA LEU A 104 -11.49 5.83 2.95
C LEU A 104 -10.33 6.53 2.24
N THR A 105 -10.60 7.56 1.45
CA THR A 105 -9.54 8.36 0.79
C THR A 105 -9.64 9.83 1.15
N THR A 106 -8.57 10.56 0.86
CA THR A 106 -8.63 12.02 0.69
C THR A 106 -9.56 12.40 -0.46
N ASN A 107 -10.22 13.56 -0.36
CA ASN A 107 -11.06 14.12 -1.43
C ASN A 107 -10.22 14.72 -2.57
N LEU A 108 -8.95 15.06 -2.31
CA LEU A 108 -8.00 15.61 -3.27
C LEU A 108 -6.69 14.81 -3.25
N PRO A 109 -5.96 14.69 -4.38
CA PRO A 109 -4.64 14.08 -4.39
C PRO A 109 -3.67 14.78 -3.45
N LEU A 110 -2.81 14.01 -2.78
CA LEU A 110 -1.64 14.51 -2.04
C LEU A 110 -0.48 14.82 -2.98
N TYR A 111 -0.41 14.13 -4.11
CA TYR A 111 0.57 14.35 -5.18
C TYR A 111 -0.13 14.55 -6.50
N PHE A 112 0.15 15.67 -7.18
CA PHE A 112 -0.30 15.94 -8.54
C PHE A 112 0.88 15.81 -9.50
N SER A 113 0.97 14.70 -10.24
CA SER A 113 2.04 14.46 -11.21
C SER A 113 2.23 15.61 -12.22
N MET A 114 1.15 16.29 -12.65
CA MET A 114 1.23 17.43 -13.58
C MET A 114 1.77 18.75 -12.95
N LYS A 115 2.03 18.79 -11.64
CA LYS A 115 2.52 20.00 -10.93
C LYS A 115 3.70 19.72 -9.99
N ASP A 116 3.71 18.54 -9.38
CA ASP A 116 4.67 18.10 -8.38
C ASP A 116 5.75 17.16 -8.95
N SER A 117 5.63 16.71 -10.20
CA SER A 117 6.60 15.76 -10.77
C SER A 117 8.01 16.33 -10.79
N PRO A 118 9.02 15.59 -10.27
CA PRO A 118 10.42 15.99 -10.35
C PRO A 118 10.91 16.20 -11.78
N PHE A 119 10.29 15.57 -12.79
CA PHE A 119 10.61 15.84 -14.20
C PHE A 119 10.22 17.26 -14.62
N LEU A 120 9.17 17.82 -14.04
CA LEU A 120 8.69 19.17 -14.29
C LEU A 120 9.38 20.20 -13.40
N THR A 121 9.40 19.96 -12.08
CA THR A 121 9.88 20.91 -11.07
C THR A 121 11.39 20.93 -10.94
N LYS A 122 12.07 19.85 -11.36
CA LYS A 122 13.50 19.58 -11.10
C LYS A 122 13.87 19.52 -9.61
N THR A 123 12.87 19.38 -8.74
CA THR A 123 13.03 19.23 -7.29
C THR A 123 12.42 17.91 -6.83
N SER A 124 12.89 17.37 -5.71
CA SER A 124 12.18 16.28 -5.05
C SER A 124 10.84 16.78 -4.51
N LYS A 125 9.89 15.85 -4.36
CA LYS A 125 8.63 16.09 -3.66
C LYS A 125 8.42 14.97 -2.67
N THR A 126 8.01 15.28 -1.45
CA THR A 126 7.56 14.28 -0.48
C THR A 126 6.09 14.47 -0.16
N ILE A 127 5.34 13.37 -0.17
CA ILE A 127 4.02 13.27 0.46
C ILE A 127 4.14 12.38 1.69
N TYR A 128 3.43 12.71 2.75
CA TYR A 128 3.48 11.99 4.02
C TYR A 128 2.21 12.27 4.82
N PHE A 129 1.76 11.29 5.59
CA PHE A 129 0.74 11.46 6.61
C PHE A 129 0.89 10.40 7.71
N GLU A 130 0.41 10.72 8.90
CA GLU A 130 0.39 9.80 10.03
C GLU A 130 -1.03 9.33 10.33
N VAL A 131 -1.14 8.13 10.85
CA VAL A 131 -2.39 7.56 11.37
C VAL A 131 -2.13 6.95 12.72
N ARG A 132 -2.99 7.26 13.67
CA ARG A 132 -2.98 6.68 14.99
C ARG A 132 -4.09 5.65 15.10
N LEU A 133 -3.71 4.42 15.45
CA LEU A 133 -4.64 3.36 15.77
C LEU A 133 -5.15 3.57 17.20
N ILE A 134 -6.43 3.88 17.37
CA ILE A 134 -7.01 4.17 18.69
C ILE A 134 -7.53 2.90 19.33
N ASP A 135 -8.24 2.05 18.58
CA ASP A 135 -8.84 0.82 19.07
C ASP A 135 -9.16 -0.16 17.92
N ILE A 136 -9.22 -1.45 18.25
CA ILE A 136 -9.62 -2.55 17.35
C ILE A 136 -10.66 -3.41 18.10
N ARG A 137 -11.85 -3.54 17.52
CA ARG A 137 -13.01 -4.28 18.03
C ARG A 137 -13.34 -5.48 17.13
N ASP A 138 -14.53 -6.05 17.30
CA ASP A 138 -14.95 -7.28 16.62
C ASP A 138 -14.97 -7.15 15.08
N GLY A 139 -14.30 -8.10 14.43
CA GLY A 139 -14.42 -8.34 13.00
C GLY A 139 -15.79 -8.91 12.59
N PRO A 140 -16.10 -9.00 11.29
CA PRO A 140 -17.31 -9.65 10.83
C PRO A 140 -17.27 -11.16 11.09
N ALA A 141 -18.38 -11.68 11.61
CA ALA A 141 -18.55 -13.07 12.06
C ALA A 141 -18.36 -14.17 11.00
N THR A 142 -18.12 -13.80 9.73
CA THR A 142 -18.04 -14.71 8.59
C THR A 142 -16.62 -15.11 8.20
N GLN A 143 -15.57 -14.53 8.82
CA GLN A 143 -14.18 -14.92 8.61
C GLN A 143 -13.60 -15.52 9.90
N SER A 144 -12.81 -16.59 9.78
CA SER A 144 -12.57 -17.59 10.83
C SER A 144 -11.62 -17.20 11.98
N THR A 145 -11.49 -15.91 12.29
CA THR A 145 -10.88 -15.38 13.51
C THR A 145 -11.42 -13.96 13.69
N ASP A 146 -11.91 -13.61 14.87
CA ASP A 146 -12.65 -12.38 15.25
C ASP A 146 -11.90 -11.04 15.07
N ASP A 147 -10.91 -10.99 14.18
CA ASP A 147 -9.96 -9.89 14.09
C ASP A 147 -10.42 -8.82 13.08
N SER A 148 -10.45 -7.57 13.53
CA SER A 148 -10.58 -6.39 12.67
C SER A 148 -9.22 -6.00 12.08
N GLY A 149 -9.26 -5.38 10.90
CA GLY A 149 -8.08 -5.04 10.10
C GLY A 149 -8.00 -3.55 9.79
N PHE A 150 -6.79 -3.01 9.81
CA PHE A 150 -6.50 -1.63 9.49
C PHE A 150 -5.31 -1.56 8.51
N SER A 151 -5.35 -0.66 7.53
CA SER A 151 -4.21 -0.41 6.65
C SER A 151 -4.08 1.06 6.30
N VAL A 152 -2.84 1.47 6.04
CA VAL A 152 -2.48 2.83 5.62
C VAL A 152 -1.79 2.77 4.27
N GLY A 153 -2.14 3.67 3.35
CA GLY A 153 -1.67 3.57 1.98
C GLY A 153 -1.85 4.81 1.11
N PHE A 154 -1.46 4.64 -0.15
CA PHE A 154 -1.75 5.57 -1.24
C PHE A 154 -2.44 4.83 -2.39
N VAL A 155 -3.41 5.47 -3.03
CA VAL A 155 -4.12 4.92 -4.19
C VAL A 155 -4.21 5.93 -5.32
N ALA A 156 -4.17 5.44 -6.57
CA ALA A 156 -4.58 6.16 -7.76
C ALA A 156 -6.03 5.80 -8.11
N GLN A 157 -6.78 6.78 -8.62
CA GLN A 157 -8.20 6.62 -8.95
C GLN A 157 -8.40 6.27 -10.44
N PRO A 158 -9.47 5.53 -10.82
CA PRO A 158 -10.47 4.93 -9.94
C PRO A 158 -9.98 3.63 -9.30
N TYR A 159 -10.29 3.46 -8.01
CA TYR A 159 -9.92 2.30 -7.20
C TYR A 159 -11.17 1.60 -6.63
N PRO A 160 -11.24 0.25 -6.61
CA PRO A 160 -12.39 -0.47 -6.06
C PRO A 160 -12.52 -0.20 -4.55
N THR A 161 -13.64 0.37 -4.14
CA THR A 161 -13.81 0.92 -2.78
C THR A 161 -14.00 -0.12 -1.67
N TRP A 162 -14.23 -1.37 -2.05
CA TRP A 162 -14.31 -2.53 -1.15
C TRP A 162 -12.98 -3.29 -1.06
N ARG A 163 -11.87 -2.66 -1.46
CA ARG A 163 -10.53 -3.26 -1.46
C ARG A 163 -9.58 -2.39 -0.67
N PHE A 164 -8.65 -3.03 0.04
CA PHE A 164 -7.62 -2.33 0.77
C PHE A 164 -6.58 -1.72 -0.19
N PRO A 165 -5.90 -0.63 0.20
CA PRO A 165 -4.81 -0.09 -0.57
C PRO A 165 -3.67 -1.12 -0.69
N GLY A 166 -3.04 -1.18 -1.85
CA GLY A 166 -1.92 -2.07 -2.16
C GLY A 166 -2.29 -3.34 -2.92
N TRP A 167 -3.55 -3.77 -2.89
CA TRP A 167 -3.98 -5.00 -3.56
C TRP A 167 -4.17 -4.87 -5.06
N GLU A 168 -4.55 -3.68 -5.55
CA GLU A 168 -4.83 -3.47 -6.97
C GLU A 168 -3.90 -2.42 -7.58
N ARG A 169 -3.94 -2.29 -8.91
CA ARG A 169 -3.11 -1.36 -9.68
C ARG A 169 -3.15 0.08 -9.14
N GLY A 170 -2.01 0.77 -9.26
CA GLY A 170 -1.85 2.15 -8.83
C GLY A 170 -1.93 2.34 -7.31
N SER A 171 -1.62 1.34 -6.50
CA SER A 171 -1.74 1.45 -5.05
C SER A 171 -0.60 0.83 -4.26
N LEU A 172 -0.44 1.35 -3.05
CA LEU A 172 0.44 0.87 -2.00
C LEU A 172 -0.34 0.85 -0.70
N GLY A 173 -0.24 -0.23 0.07
CA GLY A 173 -0.73 -0.26 1.45
C GLY A 173 0.22 -0.99 2.38
N VAL A 174 0.16 -0.64 3.66
CA VAL A 174 0.83 -1.35 4.76
C VAL A 174 -0.24 -1.76 5.76
N PHE A 175 -0.25 -3.04 6.11
CA PHE A 175 -1.31 -3.66 6.89
C PHE A 175 -0.92 -3.73 8.36
N SER A 176 -1.91 -3.55 9.24
CA SER A 176 -1.69 -3.45 10.67
C SER A 176 -1.44 -4.78 11.34
N ASP A 177 -1.95 -5.89 10.80
CA ASP A 177 -1.94 -7.22 11.40
C ASP A 177 -0.55 -7.88 11.35
N ASP A 178 0.14 -7.74 10.21
CA ASP A 178 1.44 -8.36 9.96
C ASP A 178 2.57 -7.37 9.66
N GLY A 179 2.24 -6.09 9.39
CA GLY A 179 3.21 -5.09 8.97
C GLY A 179 3.74 -5.32 7.55
N CYS A 180 3.08 -6.16 6.76
CA CYS A 180 3.44 -6.36 5.36
C CYS A 180 2.98 -5.17 4.52
N ARG A 181 3.76 -4.90 3.47
CA ARG A 181 3.36 -3.97 2.40
C ARG A 181 2.87 -4.72 1.18
N PHE A 182 1.94 -4.10 0.49
CA PHE A 182 1.37 -4.55 -0.77
C PHE A 182 1.52 -3.42 -1.78
N VAL A 183 2.03 -3.74 -2.97
CA VAL A 183 2.27 -2.78 -4.06
C VAL A 183 1.73 -3.38 -5.33
N ASN A 184 0.52 -2.99 -5.72
CA ASN A 184 -0.19 -3.58 -6.87
C ASN A 184 -0.22 -5.13 -6.82
N ASP A 185 -0.38 -5.69 -5.62
CA ASP A 185 -0.21 -7.12 -5.38
C ASP A 185 -1.43 -7.67 -4.64
N SER A 186 -2.27 -8.39 -5.38
CA SER A 186 -3.49 -9.00 -4.83
C SER A 186 -3.22 -10.34 -4.13
N TRP A 187 -1.98 -10.86 -4.16
CA TRP A 187 -1.72 -12.29 -3.91
C TRP A 187 -0.59 -12.56 -2.90
N GLY A 188 0.19 -11.57 -2.45
CA GLY A 188 1.16 -11.81 -1.38
C GLY A 188 1.92 -10.57 -0.90
N GLY A 189 1.67 -10.17 0.34
CA GLY A 189 2.37 -9.06 0.98
C GLY A 189 3.86 -9.35 1.17
N LYS A 190 4.67 -8.30 1.12
CA LYS A 190 6.10 -8.37 1.45
C LYS A 190 6.33 -7.82 2.84
N SER A 191 7.02 -8.57 3.70
CA SER A 191 7.43 -8.08 5.01
C SER A 191 8.13 -6.73 4.89
N PHE A 192 7.74 -5.80 5.75
CA PHE A 192 8.17 -4.42 5.65
C PHE A 192 8.39 -3.75 7.01
N THR A 193 7.43 -3.92 7.93
CA THR A 193 7.53 -3.45 9.32
C THR A 193 6.90 -4.49 10.26
N SER A 194 6.85 -4.19 11.56
CA SER A 194 6.13 -4.96 12.56
C SER A 194 4.64 -4.63 12.57
N LYS A 195 3.84 -5.56 13.10
CA LYS A 195 2.43 -5.35 13.49
C LYS A 195 2.24 -4.02 14.23
N PHE A 196 1.12 -3.34 13.99
CA PHE A 196 0.78 -2.10 14.67
C PHE A 196 0.16 -2.38 16.04
N THR A 197 0.45 -1.52 17.01
CA THR A 197 -0.07 -1.64 18.37
C THR A 197 -1.18 -0.62 18.61
N ILE A 198 -2.19 -0.96 19.42
CA ILE A 198 -3.21 -0.01 19.87
C ILE A 198 -2.53 1.16 20.59
N GLY A 199 -2.91 2.39 20.21
CA GLY A 199 -2.30 3.63 20.68
C GLY A 199 -1.08 4.08 19.87
N GLU A 200 -0.53 3.23 19.00
CA GLU A 200 0.62 3.57 18.15
C GLU A 200 0.22 4.54 17.05
N THR A 201 1.13 5.47 16.73
CA THR A 201 1.03 6.36 15.58
C THR A 201 2.04 5.93 14.54
N VAL A 202 1.55 5.59 13.34
CA VAL A 202 2.36 5.13 12.21
C VAL A 202 2.31 6.14 11.08
N GLY A 203 3.45 6.39 10.45
CA GLY A 203 3.57 7.34 9.35
C GLY A 203 3.99 6.68 8.06
N LEU A 204 3.31 7.03 6.97
CA LEU A 204 3.62 6.55 5.62
C LEU A 204 3.82 7.74 4.68
N GLY A 205 4.92 7.71 3.92
CA GLY A 205 5.22 8.73 2.92
C GLY A 205 5.86 8.18 1.66
N MET A 206 5.97 9.04 0.67
CA MET A 206 6.62 8.78 -0.61
C MET A 206 7.40 10.01 -1.04
N THR A 207 8.69 9.85 -1.35
CA THR A 207 9.55 10.89 -1.91
C THR A 207 9.80 10.63 -3.39
N PHE A 208 9.32 11.50 -4.25
CA PHE A 208 9.53 11.49 -5.70
C PHE A 208 10.83 12.23 -6.02
N ARG A 209 11.72 11.60 -6.77
CA ARG A 209 13.02 12.16 -7.19
C ARG A 209 13.29 11.87 -8.66
N LEU A 210 14.12 12.71 -9.27
CA LEU A 210 14.68 12.40 -10.58
C LEU A 210 15.59 11.16 -10.47
N PRO A 211 15.64 10.30 -11.50
CA PRO A 211 16.62 9.22 -11.55
C PRO A 211 18.03 9.81 -11.46
N MET A 212 18.85 9.35 -10.52
CA MET A 212 20.29 9.59 -10.60
C MET A 212 20.80 8.82 -11.82
N LYS A 213 21.27 9.52 -12.86
CA LYS A 213 21.97 8.86 -13.97
C LYS A 213 23.17 8.12 -13.40
N ALA A 214 23.09 6.80 -13.30
CA ALA A 214 24.28 5.97 -13.23
C ALA A 214 25.04 6.17 -14.54
N PRO A 215 26.36 6.43 -14.52
CA PRO A 215 27.12 6.48 -15.75
C PRO A 215 27.12 5.08 -16.38
N SER A 216 26.71 5.00 -17.65
CA SER A 216 26.70 3.83 -18.54
C SER A 216 25.46 2.91 -18.55
N THR A 217 24.41 3.33 -19.27
CA THR A 217 23.65 2.43 -20.16
C THR A 217 22.90 3.30 -21.20
N PRO A 218 22.90 2.95 -22.50
CA PRO A 218 22.17 3.73 -23.51
C PRO A 218 20.68 3.76 -23.19
N ALA A 219 20.08 4.91 -23.43
CA ALA A 219 18.70 5.24 -23.08
C ALA A 219 17.70 4.23 -23.66
N ASN A 220 17.05 3.46 -22.78
CA ASN A 220 15.75 2.87 -23.06
C ASN A 220 14.67 3.87 -22.66
N GLU A 221 13.61 3.95 -23.47
CA GLU A 221 12.50 4.92 -23.42
C GLU A 221 11.54 4.77 -22.21
N ASP A 222 12.05 4.39 -21.04
CA ASP A 222 11.24 4.17 -19.83
C ASP A 222 11.85 4.91 -18.61
N GLU A 223 12.06 6.23 -18.78
CA GLU A 223 12.60 7.12 -17.74
C GLU A 223 11.50 7.42 -16.70
N LYS A 224 11.21 6.44 -15.83
CA LYS A 224 10.21 6.54 -14.75
C LYS A 224 10.73 7.34 -13.56
N VAL A 225 9.84 8.02 -12.82
CA VAL A 225 10.24 8.78 -11.61
C VAL A 225 10.77 7.78 -10.57
N ASN A 226 11.93 8.10 -9.97
CA ASN A 226 12.39 7.33 -8.83
C ASN A 226 11.60 7.78 -7.60
N VAL A 227 10.62 6.99 -7.19
CA VAL A 227 9.91 7.25 -5.94
C VAL A 227 10.50 6.41 -4.83
N GLU A 228 10.44 6.96 -3.64
CA GLU A 228 10.92 6.40 -2.41
C GLU A 228 9.74 6.41 -1.42
N VAL A 229 8.90 5.38 -1.48
CA VAL A 229 7.93 5.07 -0.42
C VAL A 229 8.70 4.82 0.84
N PHE A 230 8.68 5.72 1.81
CA PHE A 230 9.22 5.44 3.13
C PHE A 230 8.05 5.30 4.11
N PHE A 231 8.00 4.16 4.78
CA PHE A 231 7.42 4.17 6.12
C PHE A 231 8.46 4.78 7.05
N THR A 232 8.19 4.90 8.34
CA THR A 232 9.26 5.13 9.31
C THR A 232 10.44 4.13 9.19
N ARG A 233 10.36 3.10 8.32
CA ARG A 233 11.39 2.09 8.02
C ARG A 233 11.47 1.54 6.54
N ASN A 234 11.72 2.37 5.49
CA ASN A 234 12.28 2.01 4.11
C ASN A 234 11.39 2.18 2.84
N ARG A 235 12.01 2.06 1.62
CA ARG A 235 11.89 2.78 0.28
C ARG A 235 11.19 2.03 -0.92
N LEU A 236 10.56 2.71 -1.97
CA LEU A 236 10.27 2.26 -3.41
C LEU A 236 9.36 3.19 -4.36
N GLY A 237 9.25 2.93 -5.72
CA GLY A 237 8.85 3.81 -6.89
C GLY A 237 7.36 4.14 -7.30
N GLY A 238 7.08 5.07 -8.27
CA GLY A 238 5.72 5.47 -8.79
C GLY A 238 5.55 6.70 -9.77
N ASP A 239 4.49 6.74 -10.63
CA ASP A 239 4.25 7.74 -11.72
C ASP A 239 2.80 8.34 -11.82
N PHE A 240 1.94 8.26 -10.79
CA PHE A 240 0.51 8.68 -10.84
C PHE A 240 0.14 9.72 -9.78
N ASP A 241 -1.03 10.38 -9.93
CA ASP A 241 -1.62 11.19 -8.86
C ASP A 241 -2.05 10.28 -7.70
N LEU A 242 -1.62 10.60 -6.48
CA LEU A 242 -1.78 9.70 -5.33
C LEU A 242 -2.61 10.34 -4.23
N TYR A 243 -3.62 9.61 -3.78
CA TYR A 243 -4.51 9.97 -2.67
C TYR A 243 -4.06 9.23 -1.42
N GLY A 244 -4.03 9.91 -0.27
CA GLY A 244 -3.92 9.23 1.02
C GLY A 244 -5.14 8.35 1.25
N ALA A 245 -4.92 7.11 1.67
CA ALA A 245 -5.96 6.08 1.75
C ALA A 245 -5.83 5.24 3.03
N LEU A 246 -6.97 4.81 3.56
CA LEU A 246 -7.11 3.87 4.67
C LEU A 246 -8.02 2.72 4.26
N GLY A 247 -7.56 1.49 4.44
CA GLY A 247 -8.41 0.29 4.36
C GLY A 247 -8.86 -0.10 5.76
N LEU A 248 -10.16 -0.33 5.92
CA LEU A 248 -10.78 -0.64 7.21
C LEU A 248 -11.65 -1.89 7.08
N PHE A 249 -11.53 -2.79 8.06
CA PHE A 249 -12.30 -4.02 8.17
C PHE A 249 -12.68 -4.25 9.64
N GLY A 250 -13.94 -4.58 9.89
CA GLY A 250 -14.49 -4.71 11.24
C GLY A 250 -14.58 -3.37 12.00
N GLY A 251 -14.61 -3.43 13.33
CA GLY A 251 -14.69 -2.24 14.19
C GLY A 251 -13.31 -1.65 14.49
N VAL A 252 -13.00 -0.46 13.98
CA VAL A 252 -11.70 0.21 14.18
C VAL A 252 -11.92 1.68 14.52
N ASP A 253 -11.20 2.19 15.51
CA ASP A 253 -11.12 3.63 15.80
C ASP A 253 -9.74 4.16 15.41
N PHE A 254 -9.72 5.32 14.77
CA PHE A 254 -8.48 5.90 14.26
C PHE A 254 -8.51 7.43 14.22
N GLU A 255 -7.30 8.01 14.17
CA GLU A 255 -7.09 9.43 13.94
C GLU A 255 -6.05 9.62 12.84
N VAL A 256 -6.34 10.49 11.87
CA VAL A 256 -5.48 10.77 10.71
C VAL A 256 -4.90 12.17 10.84
N LEU A 257 -3.60 12.30 10.55
CA LEU A 257 -2.82 13.51 10.73
C LEU A 257 -2.08 13.83 9.42
N PHE A 258 -2.59 14.82 8.69
CA PHE A 258 -1.96 15.39 7.49
C PHE A 258 -1.20 16.69 7.79
N ASP A 259 -1.49 17.37 8.90
CA ASP A 259 -0.81 18.61 9.28
C ASP A 259 0.60 18.31 9.83
N PRO A 260 1.67 18.81 9.19
CA PRO A 260 3.04 18.62 9.67
C PRO A 260 3.33 19.18 11.05
N ALA A 261 2.56 20.18 11.52
CA ALA A 261 2.79 20.78 12.82
C ALA A 261 2.52 19.81 13.99
N VAL A 262 1.75 18.75 13.74
CA VAL A 262 1.37 17.74 14.74
C VAL A 262 1.99 16.37 14.52
N TRP A 263 2.82 16.21 13.47
CA TRP A 263 3.51 14.95 13.20
C TRP A 263 4.56 14.63 14.26
N LEU A 264 4.65 13.35 14.61
CA LEU A 264 5.72 12.86 15.48
C LEU A 264 7.06 12.78 14.74
N TRP A 265 7.03 12.63 13.41
CA TRP A 265 8.22 12.58 12.58
C TRP A 265 8.21 13.64 11.47
N THR A 266 9.34 14.32 11.30
CA THR A 266 9.54 15.30 10.21
C THR A 266 10.26 14.64 9.04
N PRO A 267 9.65 14.58 7.85
CA PRO A 267 10.33 14.13 6.65
C PRO A 267 11.57 14.96 6.33
N GLN A 268 12.72 14.31 6.21
CA GLN A 268 13.94 14.96 5.74
C GLN A 268 14.03 14.84 4.22
N ASP A 269 13.96 15.98 3.53
CA ASP A 269 14.48 16.11 2.18
C ASP A 269 16.02 16.05 2.25
N ARG A 270 16.58 14.83 2.29
CA ARG A 270 18.03 14.71 2.09
C ARG A 270 18.35 15.02 0.63
N PHE A 271 19.03 16.16 0.44
CA PHE A 271 19.61 16.64 -0.82
C PHE A 271 20.49 15.58 -1.51
#